data_AF-A0A6M2CRA7-F1
#
_entry.id   AF-A0A6M2CRA7-F1
#
_cell.length_a   1.000
_cell.length_b   1.000
_cell.length_c   1.000
_cell.angle_alpha   90.00
_cell.angle_beta   90.00
_cell.angle_gamma   90.00
#
_symmetry.space_group_name_H-M   'P 1'
#
loop_
_entity.id
_entity.type
_entity.pdbx_description
1 polymer ?
#
loop_
_entity_poly.entity_id
_entity_poly.type
_entity_poly.pdbx_seq_one_letter_code
_entity_poly.pdbx_strand_id
1 'polypeptide(L)'
;MLRWCLLSAGKKLALLKPRYFQPFHGQVRGDSTWKNFVKPFRKKTREEYARSDGLNPAQDLLVYTSGVHNYMLLASITGTGILAGVVCCVVYFSFNPWPKTGTFKGRSIKVTFAQKMTFVCVLATHMLGSFYYLRAVPIRIYYNKSQQMFNLVFQGVFPGLRRKLSFRPGALEPLYADTNPIIMKYLGTLRVKNRWQRFVVFEERFHRTVFYNVLVGYDSVDVLED
;
A
#
# COMPACT_ATOMS: atom_id res chain seq x y z
N MET A 1 19.14 27.90 -0.25
CA MET A 1 17.69 27.67 0.03
C MET A 1 17.31 26.19 0.12
N LEU A 2 17.72 25.30 -0.78
CA LEU A 2 17.42 23.85 -0.74
C LEU A 2 17.79 23.13 0.58
N ARG A 3 18.89 23.53 1.23
CA ARG A 3 19.36 22.96 2.49
C ARG A 3 18.39 23.19 3.66
N TRP A 4 17.66 24.31 3.66
CA TRP A 4 16.68 24.66 4.69
C TRP A 4 15.33 23.95 4.46
N CYS A 5 14.95 23.71 3.21
CA CYS A 5 13.78 22.89 2.86
C CYS A 5 13.97 21.40 3.26
N LEU A 6 15.18 20.86 3.08
CA LEU A 6 15.50 19.48 3.48
C LEU A 6 15.57 19.31 5.00
N LEU A 7 16.10 20.30 5.73
CA LEU A 7 16.14 20.28 7.20
C LEU A 7 14.74 20.44 7.83
N SER A 8 13.85 21.22 7.23
CA SER A 8 12.45 21.36 7.69
C SER A 8 11.60 20.12 7.36
N ALA A 9 11.85 19.46 6.22
CA ALA A 9 11.26 18.16 5.92
C ALA A 9 11.75 17.07 6.89
N GLY A 10 13.05 17.01 7.18
CA GLY A 10 13.64 16.05 8.12
C GLY A 10 13.10 16.19 9.56
N LYS A 11 12.89 17.42 10.05
CA LYS A 11 12.28 17.67 11.37
C LYS A 11 10.79 17.32 11.42
N LYS A 12 10.04 17.45 10.32
CA LYS A 12 8.64 17.00 10.22
C LYS A 12 8.50 15.48 9.97
N LEU A 13 9.52 14.83 9.41
CA LEU A 13 9.61 13.37 9.28
C LEU A 13 9.98 12.67 10.60
N ALA A 14 10.54 13.38 11.59
CA ALA A 14 10.74 12.84 12.93
C ALA A 14 9.41 12.49 13.66
N LEU A 15 8.27 13.03 13.19
CA LEU A 15 6.92 12.63 13.62
C LEU A 15 6.44 11.29 13.04
N LEU A 16 7.23 10.65 12.18
CA LEU A 16 6.97 9.31 11.64
C LEU A 16 7.72 8.20 12.38
N LYS A 17 8.38 8.50 13.52
CA LYS A 17 8.73 7.44 14.47
C LYS A 17 7.44 6.98 15.16
N PRO A 18 7.01 5.71 15.01
CA PRO A 18 5.90 5.19 15.77
C PRO A 18 6.37 5.02 17.22
N ARG A 19 6.18 6.05 18.05
CA ARG A 19 6.18 5.84 19.50
C ARG A 19 4.89 5.09 19.82
N TYR A 20 5.05 3.83 20.20
CA TYR A 20 4.00 3.06 20.87
C TYR A 20 3.70 3.77 22.19
N PHE A 21 2.57 4.48 22.24
CA PHE A 21 2.01 4.97 23.48
C PHE A 21 0.48 4.93 23.36
N GLN A 22 -0.15 4.04 24.12
CA GLN A 22 -1.53 4.20 24.56
C GLN A 22 -1.49 5.14 25.79
N PRO A 23 -2.48 6.02 25.97
CA PRO A 23 -3.62 5.62 26.79
C PRO A 23 -5.00 6.15 26.34
N PHE A 24 -6.00 5.66 27.07
CA PHE A 24 -7.45 5.75 26.96
C PHE A 24 -8.08 7.13 27.26
N HIS A 25 -9.37 7.19 26.89
CA HIS A 25 -10.50 7.95 27.46
C HIS A 25 -10.62 9.48 27.29
N GLY A 26 -11.76 9.85 26.70
CA GLY A 26 -12.63 10.91 27.24
C GLY A 26 -12.19 12.36 27.05
N GLN A 27 -12.32 12.90 25.84
CA GLN A 27 -12.61 14.33 25.70
C GLN A 27 -13.24 14.66 24.34
N VAL A 28 -14.53 14.98 24.34
CA VAL A 28 -15.23 15.61 23.21
C VAL A 28 -14.75 17.06 23.14
N ARG A 29 -13.70 17.29 22.33
CA ARG A 29 -13.18 18.64 22.05
C ARG A 29 -13.63 19.05 20.65
N GLY A 30 -14.24 20.24 20.53
CA GLY A 30 -14.96 20.74 19.36
C GLY A 30 -14.31 20.52 17.99
N ASP A 31 -15.17 20.45 16.97
CA ASP A 31 -14.81 20.19 15.58
C ASP A 31 -14.21 21.44 14.92
N SER A 32 -12.88 21.52 14.93
CA SER A 32 -12.15 22.52 14.15
C SER A 32 -12.05 22.08 12.69
N THR A 33 -12.18 23.02 11.76
CA THR A 33 -12.07 22.84 10.29
C THR A 33 -10.81 22.08 9.88
N TRP A 34 -9.73 22.22 10.65
CA TRP A 34 -8.50 21.46 10.50
C TRP A 34 -8.72 19.95 10.60
N LYS A 35 -9.53 19.45 11.56
CA LYS A 35 -9.84 18.02 11.68
C LYS A 35 -10.48 17.45 10.41
N ASN A 36 -11.26 18.24 9.67
CA ASN A 36 -11.86 17.81 8.41
C ASN A 36 -10.81 17.69 7.29
N PHE A 37 -9.84 18.61 7.22
CA PHE A 37 -8.73 18.52 6.26
C PHE A 37 -7.77 17.36 6.57
N VAL A 38 -7.51 17.05 7.85
CA VAL A 38 -6.65 15.91 8.21
C VAL A 38 -7.43 14.58 8.28
N LYS A 39 -8.76 14.60 8.20
CA LYS A 39 -9.65 13.41 8.22
C LYS A 39 -9.22 12.31 7.23
N PRO A 40 -8.90 12.58 5.96
CA PRO A 40 -8.40 11.57 5.04
C PRO A 40 -7.05 10.96 5.47
N PHE A 41 -6.24 11.68 6.24
CA PHE A 41 -4.94 11.22 6.75
C PHE A 41 -5.02 10.63 8.17
N ARG A 42 -6.18 10.68 8.83
CA ARG A 42 -6.37 10.09 10.15
C ARG A 42 -6.23 8.57 10.06
N LYS A 43 -5.48 8.00 11.00
CA LYS A 43 -5.39 6.54 11.14
C LYS A 43 -6.75 6.02 11.60
N LYS A 44 -7.34 5.09 10.85
CA LYS A 44 -8.61 4.48 11.24
C LYS A 44 -8.42 3.55 12.43
N THR A 45 -9.44 3.44 13.27
CA THR A 45 -9.45 2.47 14.38
C THR A 45 -9.65 1.05 13.84
N ARG A 46 -9.38 0.04 14.67
CA ARG A 46 -9.59 -1.38 14.31
C ARG A 46 -11.05 -1.65 13.93
N GLU A 47 -11.98 -1.08 14.69
CA GLU A 47 -13.43 -1.19 14.43
C GLU A 47 -13.85 -0.48 13.14
N GLU A 48 -13.34 0.74 12.90
CA GLU A 48 -13.61 1.47 11.66
C GLU A 48 -13.12 0.69 10.43
N TYR A 49 -11.98 0.01 10.53
CA TYR A 49 -11.49 -0.84 9.47
C TYR A 49 -12.42 -2.04 9.24
N ALA A 50 -12.79 -2.77 10.28
CA ALA A 50 -13.70 -3.91 10.18
C ALA A 50 -15.05 -3.51 9.56
N ARG A 51 -15.69 -2.45 10.09
CA ARG A 51 -16.95 -1.92 9.53
C ARG A 51 -16.80 -1.52 8.07
N SER A 52 -15.71 -0.81 7.74
CA SER A 52 -15.48 -0.39 6.36
C SER A 52 -15.29 -1.56 5.40
N ASP A 53 -14.78 -2.69 5.89
CA ASP A 53 -14.53 -3.90 5.10
C ASP A 53 -15.72 -4.86 5.05
N GLY A 54 -16.87 -4.49 5.62
CA GLY A 54 -18.04 -5.37 5.71
C GLY A 54 -17.84 -6.55 6.67
N LEU A 55 -17.00 -6.37 7.68
CA LEU A 55 -16.71 -7.35 8.73
C LEU A 55 -17.34 -6.92 10.06
N ASN A 56 -17.59 -7.90 10.93
CA ASN A 56 -18.18 -7.63 12.24
C ASN A 56 -17.07 -7.24 13.23
N PRO A 57 -17.00 -5.99 13.70
CA PRO A 57 -15.93 -5.56 14.61
C PRO A 57 -15.89 -6.31 15.95
N ALA A 58 -17.01 -6.94 16.35
CA ALA A 58 -17.07 -7.72 17.58
C ALA A 58 -16.49 -9.14 17.44
N GLN A 59 -16.47 -9.70 16.22
CA GLN A 59 -16.05 -11.08 15.96
C GLN A 59 -14.75 -11.17 15.16
N ASP A 60 -14.51 -10.22 14.26
CA ASP A 60 -13.36 -10.17 13.37
C ASP A 60 -12.25 -9.30 13.98
N LEU A 61 -11.30 -9.94 14.66
CA LEU A 61 -10.16 -9.28 15.28
C LEU A 61 -9.12 -8.91 14.21
N LEU A 62 -8.76 -7.63 14.10
CA LEU A 62 -7.67 -7.20 13.23
C LEU A 62 -6.31 -7.69 13.77
N VAL A 63 -5.70 -8.67 13.11
CA VAL A 63 -4.42 -9.29 13.52
C VAL A 63 -3.23 -8.83 12.71
N TYR A 64 -3.44 -8.24 11.53
CA TYR A 64 -2.38 -7.78 10.64
C TYR A 64 -2.76 -6.49 9.91
N THR A 65 -1.81 -5.58 9.72
CA THR A 65 -1.97 -4.47 8.79
C THR A 65 -0.66 -4.07 8.11
N SER A 66 -0.69 -3.91 6.78
CA SER A 66 0.46 -3.45 6.01
C SER A 66 0.07 -2.71 4.74
N GLY A 67 0.71 -1.59 4.47
CA GLY A 67 0.56 -0.84 3.21
C GLY A 67 1.44 -1.35 2.05
N VAL A 68 2.32 -2.33 2.29
CA VAL A 68 3.38 -2.70 1.33
C VAL A 68 2.84 -3.34 0.05
N HIS A 69 1.78 -4.15 0.11
CA HIS A 69 1.21 -4.73 -1.11
C HIS A 69 0.65 -3.67 -2.06
N ASN A 70 0.12 -2.58 -1.52
CA ASN A 70 -0.33 -1.45 -2.33
C ASN A 70 0.84 -0.72 -2.99
N TYR A 71 2.05 -0.80 -2.43
CA TYR A 71 3.25 -0.27 -3.08
C TYR A 71 3.57 -1.03 -4.36
N MET A 72 3.41 -2.35 -4.36
CA MET A 72 3.60 -3.15 -5.57
C MET A 72 2.51 -2.90 -6.61
N LEU A 73 1.24 -2.80 -6.17
CA LEU A 73 0.15 -2.45 -7.07
C LEU A 73 0.34 -1.06 -7.68
N LEU A 74 0.71 -0.08 -6.86
CA LEU A 74 1.00 1.28 -7.30
C LEU A 74 2.20 1.31 -8.26
N ALA A 75 3.28 0.61 -7.95
CA ALA A 75 4.44 0.50 -8.83
C ALA A 75 4.08 -0.13 -10.18
N SER A 76 3.21 -1.14 -10.19
CA SER A 76 2.68 -1.77 -11.40
C SER A 76 1.82 -0.80 -12.23
N ILE A 77 0.90 -0.06 -11.60
CA ILE A 77 0.08 0.95 -12.27
C ILE A 77 0.94 2.08 -12.84
N THR A 78 1.92 2.58 -12.07
CA THR A 78 2.84 3.62 -12.54
C THR A 78 3.72 3.11 -13.69
N GLY A 79 4.25 1.88 -13.59
CA GLY A 79 5.06 1.27 -14.65
C GLY A 79 4.29 1.06 -15.94
N THR A 80 3.07 0.51 -15.86
CA THR A 80 2.18 0.33 -17.01
C THR A 80 1.76 1.68 -17.62
N GLY A 81 1.49 2.70 -16.80
CA GLY A 81 1.19 4.05 -17.28
C GLY A 81 2.36 4.71 -18.03
N ILE A 82 3.59 4.56 -17.53
CA ILE A 82 4.80 5.04 -18.22
C ILE A 82 4.97 4.32 -19.56
N LEU A 83 4.86 2.99 -19.56
CA LEU A 83 5.00 2.18 -20.77
C LEU A 83 3.95 2.56 -21.83
N ALA A 84 2.68 2.68 -21.42
CA ALA A 84 1.60 3.12 -22.30
C ALA A 84 1.86 4.53 -22.86
N GLY A 85 2.35 5.46 -22.04
CA GLY A 85 2.74 6.79 -22.49
C GLY A 85 3.84 6.75 -23.55
N VAL A 86 4.89 5.95 -23.34
CA VAL A 86 5.98 5.76 -24.31
C VAL A 86 5.43 5.18 -25.62
N VAL A 87 4.60 4.13 -25.56
CA VAL A 87 3.99 3.51 -26.74
C VAL A 87 3.13 4.53 -27.49
N CYS A 88 2.28 5.29 -26.81
CA CYS A 88 1.47 6.34 -27.43
C CYS A 88 2.32 7.42 -28.10
N CYS A 89 3.42 7.85 -27.48
CA CYS A 89 4.35 8.80 -28.09
C CYS A 89 5.00 8.22 -29.35
N VAL A 90 5.51 6.98 -29.29
CA VAL A 90 6.12 6.31 -30.45
C VAL A 90 5.12 6.17 -31.59
N VAL A 91 3.90 5.71 -31.30
CA VAL A 91 2.80 5.60 -32.26
C VAL A 91 2.47 6.96 -32.87
N TYR A 92 2.32 8.01 -32.05
CA TYR A 92 2.04 9.36 -32.53
C TYR A 92 3.11 9.87 -33.52
N PHE A 93 4.40 9.66 -33.22
CA PHE A 93 5.50 10.05 -34.09
C PHE A 93 5.65 9.15 -35.33
N SER A 94 5.20 7.91 -35.28
CA SER A 94 5.15 7.02 -36.45
C SER A 94 4.06 7.41 -37.44
N PHE A 95 2.89 7.84 -36.95
CA PHE A 95 1.77 8.28 -37.80
C PHE A 95 1.84 9.75 -38.20
N ASN A 96 2.53 10.60 -37.42
CA ASN A 96 2.88 11.96 -37.77
C ASN A 96 4.41 12.08 -37.85
N PRO A 97 5.04 11.52 -38.91
CA PRO A 97 6.47 11.64 -39.08
C PRO A 97 6.84 13.12 -39.05
N TRP A 98 7.71 13.48 -38.10
CA TRP A 98 8.26 14.82 -37.96
C TRP A 98 8.73 15.29 -39.34
N PRO A 99 8.38 16.51 -39.80
CA PRO A 99 8.83 16.99 -41.11
C PRO A 99 10.34 16.79 -41.25
N LYS A 100 10.73 16.14 -42.36
CA LYS A 100 12.11 15.75 -42.69
C LYS A 100 13.10 16.81 -42.23
N THR A 101 13.91 16.44 -41.24
CA THR A 101 15.22 17.01 -40.87
C THR A 101 15.62 18.31 -41.59
N GLY A 102 15.01 19.42 -41.18
CA GLY A 102 15.66 20.72 -41.21
C GLY A 102 16.62 20.78 -40.02
N THR A 103 17.85 20.30 -40.22
CA THR A 103 19.00 20.45 -39.29
C THR A 103 18.69 20.23 -37.80
N PHE A 104 18.89 19.01 -37.33
CA PHE A 104 19.06 18.68 -35.90
C PHE A 104 20.35 19.28 -35.29
N LYS A 105 20.89 20.36 -35.85
CA LYS A 105 21.97 21.15 -35.25
C LYS A 105 21.34 22.29 -34.44
N GLY A 106 21.25 22.09 -33.13
CA GLY A 106 21.19 23.20 -32.18
C GLY A 106 19.81 23.62 -31.66
N ARG A 107 18.68 23.03 -32.10
CA ARG A 107 17.41 23.20 -31.37
C ARG A 107 17.39 22.28 -30.16
N SER A 108 18.07 22.72 -29.10
CA SER A 108 17.66 22.31 -27.76
C SER A 108 16.15 22.54 -27.67
N ILE A 109 15.37 21.49 -27.44
CA ILE A 109 13.96 21.63 -27.09
C ILE A 109 13.99 22.42 -25.77
N LYS A 110 13.89 23.75 -25.86
CA LYS A 110 13.84 24.61 -24.68
C LYS A 110 12.50 24.36 -24.02
N VAL A 111 12.51 23.40 -23.09
CA VAL A 111 11.37 23.12 -22.23
C VAL A 111 11.02 24.42 -21.52
N THR A 112 9.82 24.94 -21.76
CA THR A 112 9.39 26.21 -21.20
C THR A 112 9.30 26.09 -19.69
N PHE A 113 9.44 27.21 -18.96
CA PHE A 113 9.25 27.20 -17.51
C PHE A 113 7.90 26.62 -17.12
N ALA A 114 6.84 26.95 -17.88
CA ALA A 114 5.50 26.38 -17.71
C ALA A 114 5.51 24.85 -17.82
N GLN A 115 6.14 24.27 -18.85
CA GLN A 115 6.24 22.81 -19.00
C GLN A 115 7.00 22.14 -17.85
N LYS A 116 8.08 22.76 -17.37
CA LYS A 116 8.82 22.27 -16.18
C LYS A 116 7.94 22.28 -14.94
N MET A 117 7.21 23.38 -14.71
CA MET A 117 6.32 23.50 -13.56
C MET A 117 5.14 22.54 -13.65
N THR A 118 4.54 22.34 -14.83
CA THR A 118 3.50 21.32 -15.04
C THR A 118 4.02 19.93 -14.70
N PHE A 119 5.21 19.56 -15.17
CA PHE A 119 5.81 18.27 -14.86
C PHE A 119 6.04 18.08 -13.35
N VAL A 120 6.58 19.11 -12.68
CA VAL A 120 6.77 19.09 -11.22
C VAL A 120 5.44 18.97 -10.49
N CYS A 121 4.39 19.69 -10.90
CA CYS A 121 3.06 19.60 -10.31
C CYS A 121 2.41 18.23 -10.50
N VAL A 122 2.57 17.61 -11.69
CA VAL A 122 2.07 16.26 -11.97
C VAL A 122 2.81 15.25 -11.09
N LEU A 123 4.15 15.32 -11.01
CA LEU A 123 4.94 14.46 -10.14
C LEU A 123 4.58 14.62 -8.67
N ALA A 124 4.43 15.86 -8.19
CA ALA A 124 4.05 16.15 -6.82
C ALA A 124 2.66 15.58 -6.50
N THR A 125 1.68 15.80 -7.37
CA THR A 125 0.32 15.25 -7.23
C THR A 125 0.33 13.73 -7.25
N HIS A 126 1.12 13.11 -8.15
CA HIS A 126 1.28 11.67 -8.21
C HIS A 126 1.91 11.10 -6.93
N MET A 127 2.98 11.72 -6.42
CA MET A 127 3.61 11.31 -5.16
C MET A 127 2.67 11.48 -3.97
N LEU A 128 1.92 12.57 -3.91
CA LEU A 128 0.95 12.82 -2.84
C LEU A 128 -0.20 11.80 -2.86
N GLY A 129 -0.76 11.55 -4.06
CA GLY A 129 -1.80 10.55 -4.27
C GLY A 129 -1.33 9.14 -3.96
N SER A 130 -0.11 8.80 -4.35
CA SER A 130 0.58 7.55 -4.01
C SER A 130 0.72 7.37 -2.51
N PHE A 131 1.23 8.40 -1.82
CA PHE A 131 1.39 8.36 -0.37
C PHE A 131 0.04 8.23 0.36
N TYR A 132 -0.98 8.93 -0.12
CA TYR A 132 -2.34 8.79 0.38
C TYR A 132 -2.86 7.36 0.19
N TYR A 133 -2.72 6.79 -1.00
CA TYR A 133 -3.18 5.44 -1.33
C TYR A 133 -2.53 4.37 -0.44
N LEU A 134 -1.21 4.45 -0.27
CA LEU A 134 -0.44 3.54 0.61
C LEU A 134 -0.93 3.56 2.05
N ARG A 135 -1.31 4.75 2.55
CA ARG A 135 -1.76 4.94 3.93
C ARG A 135 -3.24 4.61 4.13
N ALA A 136 -4.08 4.93 3.15
CA ALA A 136 -5.52 4.85 3.28
C ALA A 136 -6.08 3.43 3.11
N VAL A 137 -5.40 2.56 2.36
CA VAL A 137 -5.98 1.27 1.97
C VAL A 137 -5.11 0.05 2.25
N PRO A 138 -4.50 -0.11 3.43
CA PRO A 138 -3.58 -1.22 3.71
C PRO A 138 -4.24 -2.59 3.54
N ILE A 139 -3.43 -3.59 3.23
CA ILE A 139 -3.80 -4.99 3.46
C ILE A 139 -4.08 -5.17 4.93
N ARG A 140 -5.16 -5.89 5.20
CA ARG A 140 -5.62 -6.24 6.54
C ARG A 140 -5.92 -7.72 6.60
N ILE A 141 -5.49 -8.37 7.67
CA ILE A 141 -5.92 -9.75 7.98
C ILE A 141 -6.68 -9.68 9.30
N TYR A 142 -7.86 -10.29 9.29
CA TYR A 142 -8.69 -10.44 10.46
C TYR A 142 -8.76 -11.92 10.83
N TYR A 143 -8.74 -12.21 12.12
CA TYR A 143 -9.01 -13.54 12.65
C TYR A 143 -10.41 -13.55 13.25
N ASN A 144 -11.25 -14.47 12.79
CA ASN A 144 -12.57 -14.70 13.34
C ASN A 144 -12.51 -15.89 14.29
N LYS A 145 -12.68 -15.65 15.59
CA LYS A 145 -12.57 -16.70 16.61
C LYS A 145 -13.69 -17.73 16.50
N SER A 146 -14.93 -17.32 16.23
CA SER A 146 -16.08 -18.25 16.18
C SER A 146 -16.05 -19.17 14.97
N GLN A 147 -15.50 -18.70 13.85
CA GLN A 147 -15.38 -19.49 12.61
C GLN A 147 -14.01 -20.15 12.45
N GLN A 148 -13.04 -19.83 13.32
CA GLN A 148 -11.64 -20.23 13.19
C GLN A 148 -11.09 -19.98 11.77
N MET A 149 -11.32 -18.78 11.24
CA MET A 149 -10.92 -18.39 9.88
C MET A 149 -10.18 -17.06 9.84
N PHE A 150 -9.24 -16.96 8.90
CA PHE A 150 -8.54 -15.72 8.58
C PHE A 150 -9.17 -15.04 7.36
N ASN A 151 -9.64 -13.82 7.53
CA ASN A 151 -10.18 -12.98 6.46
C ASN A 151 -9.10 -11.98 6.01
N LEU A 152 -8.53 -12.20 4.83
CA LEU A 152 -7.61 -11.27 4.16
C LEU A 152 -8.43 -10.27 3.33
N VAL A 153 -8.26 -8.99 3.61
CA VAL A 153 -8.88 -7.89 2.86
C VAL A 153 -7.77 -7.03 2.23
N PHE A 154 -7.84 -6.87 0.92
CA PHE A 154 -6.87 -6.09 0.14
C PHE A 154 -7.58 -5.35 -0.99
N GLN A 155 -6.93 -4.33 -1.55
CA GLN A 155 -7.48 -3.60 -2.68
C GLN A 155 -7.18 -4.34 -3.98
N GLY A 156 -8.19 -4.46 -4.84
CA GLY A 156 -8.02 -4.96 -6.20
C GLY A 156 -7.35 -3.91 -7.10
N VAL A 157 -7.19 -4.26 -8.37
CA VAL A 157 -6.57 -3.39 -9.40
C VAL A 157 -7.32 -2.05 -9.54
N PHE A 158 -8.64 -2.07 -9.38
CA PHE A 158 -9.44 -0.86 -9.42
C PHE A 158 -9.52 -0.22 -8.03
N PRO A 159 -9.15 1.08 -7.90
CA PRO A 159 -9.34 1.81 -6.66
C PRO A 159 -10.82 1.80 -6.26
N GLY A 160 -11.09 1.58 -4.99
CA GLY A 160 -12.44 1.38 -4.44
C GLY A 160 -12.90 -0.07 -4.40
N LEU A 161 -12.45 -0.93 -5.33
CA LEU A 161 -12.85 -2.35 -5.34
C LEU A 161 -12.00 -3.16 -4.37
N ARG A 162 -12.60 -3.59 -3.27
CA ARG A 162 -11.91 -4.44 -2.27
C ARG A 162 -12.15 -5.91 -2.60
N ARG A 163 -11.12 -6.72 -2.40
CA ARG A 163 -11.19 -8.17 -2.46
C ARG A 163 -11.07 -8.71 -1.05
N LYS A 164 -11.91 -9.71 -0.74
CA LYS A 164 -11.89 -10.47 0.49
C LYS A 164 -11.60 -11.93 0.13
N LEU A 165 -10.65 -12.52 0.83
CA LEU A 165 -10.35 -13.95 0.76
C LEU A 165 -10.35 -14.53 2.16
N SER A 166 -11.00 -15.66 2.33
CA SER A 166 -11.07 -16.36 3.60
C SER A 166 -10.20 -17.61 3.53
N PHE A 167 -9.36 -17.79 4.54
CA PHE A 167 -8.41 -18.88 4.65
C PHE A 167 -8.64 -19.62 5.97
N ARG A 168 -8.56 -20.95 5.92
CA ARG A 168 -8.43 -21.76 7.12
C ARG A 168 -7.01 -21.66 7.66
N PRO A 169 -6.80 -21.89 8.97
CA PRO A 169 -5.48 -22.13 9.55
C PRO A 169 -4.66 -23.10 8.71
N GLY A 170 -3.39 -22.82 8.51
CA GLY A 170 -2.49 -23.63 7.69
C GLY A 170 -2.79 -23.67 6.19
N ALA A 171 -3.67 -22.82 5.66
CA ALA A 171 -3.96 -22.78 4.22
C ALA A 171 -2.88 -22.04 3.39
N LEU A 172 -2.01 -21.26 4.06
CA LEU A 172 -0.88 -20.61 3.43
C LEU A 172 0.41 -21.38 3.72
N GLU A 173 1.36 -21.34 2.80
CA GLU A 173 2.70 -21.90 2.95
C GLU A 173 3.75 -20.81 2.71
N PRO A 174 4.87 -20.81 3.44
CA PRO A 174 5.96 -19.88 3.18
C PRO A 174 6.70 -20.33 1.92
N LEU A 175 7.12 -19.36 1.11
CA LEU A 175 8.03 -19.65 -0.01
C LEU A 175 9.43 -19.85 0.57
N TYR A 176 10.00 -21.06 0.38
CA TYR A 176 11.30 -21.44 0.93
C TYR A 176 12.44 -20.50 0.45
N ALA A 177 13.41 -20.31 1.34
CA ALA A 177 14.52 -19.34 1.27
C ALA A 177 15.51 -19.55 0.11
N ASP A 178 15.41 -20.67 -0.62
CA ASP A 178 16.23 -20.91 -1.83
C ASP A 178 15.85 -20.01 -3.00
N THR A 179 14.74 -19.27 -2.89
CA THR A 179 14.34 -18.27 -3.86
C THR A 179 15.04 -16.95 -3.54
N ASN A 180 15.66 -16.32 -4.55
CA ASN A 180 16.40 -15.05 -4.42
C ASN A 180 15.68 -14.07 -3.45
N PRO A 181 16.35 -13.56 -2.40
CA PRO A 181 15.72 -12.75 -1.35
C PRO A 181 15.05 -11.48 -1.88
N ILE A 182 15.49 -10.98 -3.04
CA ILE A 182 14.85 -9.86 -3.74
C ILE A 182 13.50 -10.30 -4.31
N ILE A 183 13.45 -11.46 -4.96
CA ILE A 183 12.20 -12.04 -5.49
C ILE A 183 11.21 -12.28 -4.36
N MET A 184 11.65 -12.82 -3.23
CA MET A 184 10.78 -13.05 -2.06
C MET A 184 10.17 -11.75 -1.50
N LYS A 185 10.96 -10.67 -1.45
CA LYS A 185 10.50 -9.35 -0.98
C LYS A 185 9.47 -8.71 -1.90
N TYR A 186 9.50 -8.99 -3.20
CA TYR A 186 8.68 -8.31 -4.21
C TYR A 186 7.60 -9.17 -4.89
N LEU A 187 7.70 -10.50 -4.86
CA LEU A 187 6.76 -11.41 -5.56
C LEU A 187 5.88 -12.24 -4.61
N GLY A 188 6.07 -12.12 -3.30
CA GLY A 188 5.31 -12.83 -2.28
C GLY A 188 6.20 -13.58 -1.32
N THR A 189 5.81 -13.56 -0.05
CA THR A 189 6.43 -14.34 1.03
C THR A 189 5.60 -15.59 1.36
N LEU A 190 4.30 -15.54 1.09
CA LEU A 190 3.35 -16.63 1.30
C LEU A 190 2.68 -17.03 0.00
N ARG A 191 2.42 -18.33 -0.18
CA ARG A 191 1.62 -18.90 -1.26
C ARG A 191 0.40 -19.60 -0.67
N VAL A 192 -0.72 -19.60 -1.39
CA VAL A 192 -1.86 -20.43 -1.01
C VAL A 192 -1.57 -21.88 -1.41
N LYS A 193 -1.70 -22.82 -0.48
CA LYS A 193 -1.54 -24.26 -0.77
C LYS A 193 -2.43 -24.65 -1.94
N ASN A 194 -1.88 -25.39 -2.90
CA ASN A 194 -2.56 -25.86 -4.11
C ASN A 194 -3.10 -24.73 -5.04
N ARG A 195 -2.66 -23.48 -4.88
CA ARG A 195 -2.99 -22.39 -5.82
C ARG A 195 -1.73 -21.61 -6.22
N TRP A 196 -1.83 -20.90 -7.34
CA TRP A 196 -0.75 -20.04 -7.85
C TRP A 196 -0.72 -18.65 -7.20
N GLN A 197 -1.70 -18.34 -6.36
CA GLN A 197 -1.84 -17.03 -5.75
C GLN A 197 -0.78 -16.85 -4.64
N ARG A 198 -0.03 -15.75 -4.75
CA ARG A 198 1.00 -15.35 -3.81
C ARG A 198 0.60 -14.06 -3.10
N PHE A 199 1.01 -13.95 -1.84
CA PHE A 199 0.78 -12.79 -1.00
C PHE A 199 2.08 -12.32 -0.37
N VAL A 200 2.20 -11.01 -0.24
CA VAL A 200 3.31 -10.37 0.46
C VAL A 200 2.83 -10.03 1.85
N VAL A 201 3.19 -10.89 2.79
CA VAL A 201 2.83 -10.77 4.21
C VAL A 201 4.10 -10.84 5.03
N PHE A 202 4.27 -9.93 5.98
CA PHE A 202 5.46 -9.85 6.82
C PHE A 202 5.09 -10.27 8.23
N GLU A 203 5.77 -11.27 8.77
CA GLU A 203 5.56 -11.76 10.13
C GLU A 203 5.58 -10.62 11.17
N GLU A 204 6.56 -9.71 11.06
CA GLU A 204 6.76 -8.55 11.94
C GLU A 204 5.56 -7.58 12.03
N ARG A 205 4.61 -7.67 11.08
CA ARG A 205 3.43 -6.79 11.03
C ARG A 205 2.19 -7.41 11.66
N PHE A 206 2.27 -8.66 12.13
CA PHE A 206 1.23 -9.24 12.94
C PHE A 206 1.23 -8.64 14.35
N HIS A 207 0.06 -8.55 14.97
CA HIS A 207 -0.06 -8.08 16.34
C HIS A 207 0.61 -9.04 17.34
N ARG A 208 0.56 -10.34 17.04
CA ARG A 208 1.26 -11.42 17.74
C ARG A 208 1.75 -12.42 16.70
N THR A 209 2.96 -12.93 16.87
CA THR A 209 3.58 -13.90 15.96
C THR A 209 2.78 -15.21 15.86
N VAL A 210 2.09 -15.61 16.93
CA VAL A 210 1.25 -16.83 16.95
C VAL A 210 0.20 -16.82 15.82
N PHE A 211 -0.41 -15.66 15.50
CA PHE A 211 -1.36 -15.58 14.39
C PHE A 211 -0.72 -15.89 13.03
N TYR A 212 0.55 -15.53 12.84
CA TYR A 212 1.29 -15.88 11.63
C TYR A 212 1.55 -17.38 11.59
N ASN A 213 2.04 -17.96 12.70
CA ASN A 213 2.31 -19.39 12.79
C ASN A 213 1.08 -20.23 12.51
N VAL A 214 -0.08 -19.88 13.08
CA VAL A 214 -1.35 -20.58 12.84
C VAL A 214 -1.85 -20.39 11.40
N LEU A 215 -1.68 -19.19 10.83
CA LEU A 215 -2.06 -18.92 9.43
C LEU A 215 -1.25 -19.78 8.44
N VAL A 216 0.03 -19.98 8.72
CA VAL A 216 0.97 -20.76 7.90
C VAL A 216 0.95 -22.26 8.25
N GLY A 217 0.42 -22.61 9.42
CA GLY A 217 0.23 -23.99 9.88
C GLY A 217 1.43 -24.56 10.63
N TYR A 218 2.26 -23.71 11.23
CA TYR A 218 3.29 -24.12 12.19
C TYR A 218 2.71 -24.45 13.56
N ASP A 219 1.68 -23.71 14.00
CA ASP A 219 1.01 -23.91 15.29
C ASP A 219 -0.46 -24.32 15.09
N SER A 220 -1.05 -25.00 16.09
CA SER A 220 -2.49 -25.31 16.11
C SER A 220 -3.32 -24.09 16.53
N VAL A 221 -4.63 -24.14 16.25
CA VAL A 221 -5.56 -23.05 16.56
C VAL A 221 -5.70 -22.84 18.07
N ASP A 222 -5.49 -23.90 18.86
CA ASP A 222 -5.66 -23.91 20.31
C ASP A 222 -4.78 -22.86 21.01
N VAL A 223 -3.59 -22.59 20.45
CA VAL A 223 -2.64 -21.59 20.96
C VAL A 223 -3.18 -20.14 20.85
N LEU A 224 -4.26 -19.91 20.10
CA LEU A 224 -4.94 -18.61 20.01
C LEU A 224 -6.04 -18.44 21.06
N GLU A 225 -6.40 -19.51 21.77
CA GLU A 225 -7.47 -19.52 22.76
C GLU A 225 -6.96 -19.30 24.19
N ASP A 226 -5.66 -19.50 24.42
CA ASP A 226 -4.90 -19.17 25.63
C ASP A 226 -4.52 -17.66 25.74
#